data_AF-A0A934HAX7-F1
#
_entry.id   AF-A0A934HAX7-F1
#
_cell.length_a   1.000
_cell.length_b   1.000
_cell.length_c   1.000
_cell.angle_alpha   90.00
_cell.angle_beta   90.00
_cell.angle_gamma   90.00
#
_symmetry.space_group_name_H-M   'P 1'
#
loop_
_entity.id
_entity.type
_entity.pdbx_description
1 polymer ?
#
loop_
_entity_poly.entity_id
_entity_poly.type
_entity_poly.pdbx_seq_one_letter_code
_entity_poly.pdbx_strand_id
1 'polypeptide(L)' 'MPFFDMSLEELQSYKPARPEPHDFDAFWQMTLAETRQHPLNARFERVDFGLKLVDTYDVTFAGYGG' A
#
# COMPACT_ATOMS: atom_id res chain seq x y z
N MET A 1 -0.10 1.20 31.64
CA MET A 1 0.00 2.67 31.63
C MET A 1 -0.94 3.20 30.56
N PRO A 2 -1.68 4.29 30.79
CA PRO A 2 -2.49 4.89 29.73
C PRO A 2 -1.59 5.42 28.61
N PHE A 3 -1.99 5.21 27.36
CA PHE A 3 -1.36 5.81 26.19
C PHE A 3 -1.82 7.27 26.08
N PHE A 4 -0.89 8.21 25.92
CA PHE A 4 -1.17 9.64 25.79
C PHE A 4 -0.47 10.19 24.54
N ASP A 5 -1.07 11.20 23.93
CA ASP A 5 -0.59 11.90 22.74
C ASP A 5 -0.92 13.40 22.90
N MET A 6 -0.64 14.20 21.87
CA MET A 6 -1.13 15.57 21.72
C MET A 6 -2.65 15.65 21.84
N SER A 7 -3.16 16.79 22.30
CA SER A 7 -4.58 17.08 22.30
C SER A 7 -5.16 17.13 20.87
N LEU A 8 -6.48 17.00 20.75
CA LEU A 8 -7.16 17.07 19.45
C LEU A 8 -6.85 18.38 18.70
N GLU A 9 -6.81 19.50 19.41
CA GLU A 9 -6.52 20.83 18.84
C GLU A 9 -5.08 20.91 18.31
N GLU A 10 -4.12 20.34 19.05
CA GLU A 10 -2.72 20.24 18.62
C GLU A 10 -2.59 19.32 17.40
N LEU A 11 -3.25 18.15 17.40
CA LEU A 11 -3.21 17.21 16.27
C LEU A 11 -3.81 17.79 14.98
N GLN A 12 -4.86 18.62 15.07
CA GLN A 12 -5.46 19.27 13.90
C GLN A 12 -4.50 20.24 13.18
N SER A 13 -3.58 20.83 13.92
CA SER A 13 -2.59 21.79 13.38
C SER A 13 -1.20 21.18 13.21
N TYR A 14 -0.99 19.95 13.66
CA TYR A 14 0.30 19.28 13.63
C TYR A 14 0.78 19.03 12.20
N LYS A 15 1.86 19.74 11.81
CA LYS A 15 2.50 19.63 10.50
C LYS A 15 4.02 19.69 10.66
N PRO A 16 4.68 18.58 11.03
CA PRO A 16 6.12 18.57 11.19
C PRO A 16 6.82 18.79 9.84
N ALA A 17 8.05 19.28 9.89
CA ALA A 17 8.91 19.36 8.71
C ALA A 17 9.14 17.95 8.16
N ARG A 18 9.13 17.82 6.83
CA ARG A 18 9.39 16.54 6.14
C ARG A 18 10.82 16.57 5.59
N PRO A 19 11.79 15.87 6.20
CA PRO A 19 13.12 15.72 5.63
C PRO A 19 13.05 14.71 4.47
N GLU A 20 12.73 15.21 3.28
CA GLU A 20 12.69 14.39 2.07
C GLU A 20 14.10 14.26 1.48
N PRO A 21 14.59 13.03 1.23
CA PRO A 21 15.85 12.82 0.52
C PRO A 21 15.85 13.47 -0.86
N HIS A 22 17.01 13.95 -1.30
CA HIS A 22 17.16 14.62 -2.59
C HIS A 22 16.77 13.76 -3.81
N ASP A 23 16.79 12.44 -3.65
CA ASP A 23 16.53 11.42 -4.66
C ASP A 23 15.18 10.70 -4.46
N PHE A 24 14.32 11.18 -3.56
CA PHE A 24 13.06 10.51 -3.21
C PHE A 24 12.20 10.16 -4.44
N ASP A 25 12.00 11.12 -5.35
CA ASP A 25 11.24 10.88 -6.58
C ASP A 25 11.94 9.89 -7.52
N ALA A 26 13.26 10.02 -7.67
CA ALA A 26 14.05 9.17 -8.55
C ALA A 26 14.05 7.71 -8.07
N PHE A 27 14.16 7.51 -6.75
CA PHE A 27 14.05 6.20 -6.11
C PHE A 27 12.72 5.52 -6.47
N TRP A 28 11.59 6.19 -6.25
CA TRP A 28 10.27 5.62 -6.54
C TRP A 28 10.02 5.39 -8.02
N GLN A 29 10.49 6.29 -8.89
CA GLN A 29 10.41 6.10 -10.33
C GLN A 29 11.16 4.84 -10.77
N MET A 30 12.37 4.64 -10.26
CA MET A 30 13.19 3.46 -10.55
C MET A 30 12.53 2.18 -10.02
N THR A 31 12.12 2.16 -8.75
CA THR A 31 11.45 0.99 -8.13
C THR A 31 10.19 0.56 -8.90
N LEU A 32 9.37 1.53 -9.32
CA LEU A 32 8.17 1.24 -10.12
C LEU A 32 8.51 0.83 -11.55
N ALA A 33 9.55 1.40 -12.15
CA ALA A 33 10.01 1.01 -13.48
C ALA A 33 10.52 -0.44 -13.49
N GLU A 34 11.30 -0.84 -12.49
CA GLU A 34 11.76 -2.23 -12.29
C GLU A 34 10.57 -3.18 -12.12
N THR A 35 9.64 -2.85 -11.23
CA THR A 35 8.43 -3.67 -11.00
C THR A 35 7.63 -3.86 -12.29
N ARG A 36 7.50 -2.83 -13.12
CA ARG A 36 6.77 -2.88 -14.41
C ARG A 36 7.44 -3.73 -15.49
N GLN A 37 8.68 -4.16 -15.29
CA GLN A 37 9.34 -5.12 -16.18
C GLN A 37 8.77 -6.53 -16.00
N HIS A 38 8.15 -6.81 -14.86
CA HIS A 38 7.50 -8.09 -14.59
C HIS A 38 6.05 -8.05 -15.07
N PRO A 39 5.58 -9.08 -15.81
CA PRO A 39 4.17 -9.17 -16.15
C PRO A 39 3.35 -9.35 -14.87
N LEU A 40 2.27 -8.58 -14.72
CA LEU A 40 1.43 -8.58 -13.52
C LEU A 40 0.88 -9.97 -13.17
N ASN A 41 0.70 -10.85 -14.15
CA ASN A 41 0.24 -12.24 -13.97
C ASN A 41 -0.97 -12.38 -13.03
N ALA A 42 -1.90 -11.41 -13.09
CA ALA A 42 -3.06 -11.39 -12.23
C ALA A 42 -3.98 -12.58 -12.54
N ARG A 43 -4.29 -13.36 -11.50
CA ARG A 43 -5.22 -14.49 -11.53
C ARG A 43 -6.31 -14.25 -10.49
N PHE A 44 -7.54 -14.54 -10.90
CA PHE A 44 -8.73 -14.39 -10.08
C PHE A 44 -9.51 -15.69 -10.15
N GLU A 45 -9.39 -16.52 -9.13
CA GLU A 45 -10.05 -17.82 -9.07
C GLU A 45 -11.25 -17.72 -8.14
N ARG A 46 -12.46 -17.96 -8.64
CA ARG A 46 -13.66 -17.93 -7.80
C ARG A 46 -13.56 -19.05 -6.76
N VAL A 47 -13.69 -18.69 -5.49
CA VAL A 47 -13.71 -19.65 -4.38
C VAL A 47 -15.04 -19.52 -3.65
N ASP A 48 -15.69 -20.64 -3.36
CA ASP A 48 -16.91 -20.65 -2.56
C ASP A 48 -16.56 -20.72 -1.06
N PHE A 49 -16.77 -19.62 -0.34
CA PHE A 49 -16.66 -19.54 1.11
C PHE A 49 -18.02 -19.54 1.84
N GLY A 50 -19.12 -19.86 1.13
CA GLY A 50 -20.47 -19.90 1.70
C GLY A 50 -21.10 -18.53 1.97
N LEU A 51 -20.50 -17.45 1.46
CA LEU A 51 -21.05 -16.10 1.56
C LEU A 51 -22.20 -15.90 0.57
N LYS A 52 -23.32 -15.35 1.04
CA LYS A 52 -24.57 -15.26 0.25
C LYS A 52 -24.75 -13.93 -0.49
N LEU A 53 -24.00 -12.90 -0.12
CA LEU A 53 -24.18 -11.53 -0.60
C LEU A 53 -22.99 -11.02 -1.40
N VAL A 54 -21.90 -11.77 -1.46
CA VAL A 54 -20.67 -11.38 -2.14
C VAL A 54 -20.09 -12.57 -2.89
N ASP A 55 -19.49 -12.29 -4.04
CA ASP A 55 -18.63 -13.24 -4.73
C ASP A 55 -17.21 -13.13 -4.16
N THR A 56 -16.58 -14.28 -3.92
CA THR A 56 -15.22 -14.36 -3.39
C THR A 56 -14.25 -14.95 -4.39
N TYR A 57 -13.06 -14.38 -4.44
CA TYR A 57 -11.99 -14.78 -5.34
C TYR A 57 -10.67 -14.92 -4.57
N ASP A 58 -9.94 -15.99 -4.84
CA ASP A 58 -8.51 -16.06 -4.55
C ASP A 58 -7.77 -15.26 -5.63
N VAL A 59 -6.93 -14.33 -5.20
CA VAL A 59 -6.28 -13.35 -6.08
C VAL A 59 -4.78 -13.43 -5.91
N THR A 60 -4.09 -13.78 -7.00
CA THR A 60 -2.63 -13.81 -7.06
C THR A 60 -2.14 -12.88 -8.16
N PHE A 61 -1.13 -12.07 -7.90
CA PHE A 61 -0.45 -11.25 -8.90
C PHE A 61 1.03 -11.06 -8.52
N ALA A 62 1.85 -10.70 -9.51
CA ALA A 62 3.27 -10.40 -9.35
C ALA A 62 3.47 -9.03 -8.70
N GLY A 63 4.20 -9.00 -7.58
CA GLY A 63 4.42 -7.82 -6.75
C GLY A 63 5.76 -7.14 -7.04
N TYR A 64 6.39 -6.60 -6.00
CA TYR A 64 7.77 -6.10 -6.12
C TYR A 64 8.72 -7.26 -6.46
N GLY A 65 9.47 -7.13 -7.56
CA GLY A 65 10.39 -8.17 -8.03
C GLY A 65 9.73 -9.31 -8.82
N GLY A 66 8.46 -9.16 -9.20
CA GLY A 66 7.70 -10.16 -9.97
C GLY A 66 6.93 -11.15 -9.09
#